data_AF-A0A5C5XQG4-F1
#
_entry.id   AF-A0A5C5XQG4-F1
#
_cell.length_a   1.000
_cell.length_b   1.000
_cell.length_c   1.000
_cell.angle_alpha   90.00
_cell.angle_beta   90.00
_cell.angle_gamma   90.00
#
_symmetry.space_group_name_H-M   'P 1'
#
loop_
_entity.id
_entity.type
_entity.pdbx_description
1 polymer ?
#
loop_
_entity_poly.entity_id
_entity_poly.type
_entity_poly.pdbx_seq_one_letter_code
_entity_poly.pdbx_strand_id
1 'polypeptide(L)'
;MRIDGNSFSFRSQFVLLLKAFMSDTSKRTQESRVTCGSEVDWTEIQRVERDICLLYHQLADYSYIMGDLCYGEVFSLPYWEYLQVEELEPDQRRFICDGCLVMLYAMALDVLDGSGNYLTMDRERYTAIRSAVDCLQPNGYDTDRLASALKKLLQEIDRNPSEIEGSVYLMDEVTDMTWVHEHFVQRYFTERASRFPPT
;
A
#
# COMPACT_ATOMS: atom_id res chain seq x y z
N MET A 1 -52.57 -36.59 7.13
CA MET A 1 -51.17 -36.41 7.54
C MET A 1 -50.45 -35.66 6.44
N ARG A 2 -50.41 -34.32 6.54
CA ARG A 2 -49.65 -33.40 5.67
C ARG A 2 -48.75 -32.64 6.63
N ILE A 3 -47.45 -32.65 6.36
CA ILE A 3 -46.47 -31.80 7.05
C ILE A 3 -45.97 -30.82 5.99
N ASP A 4 -46.41 -29.56 6.10
CA ASP A 4 -45.91 -28.46 5.29
C ASP A 4 -44.55 -28.03 5.85
N GLY A 5 -43.50 -28.26 5.06
CA GLY A 5 -42.13 -27.86 5.34
C GLY A 5 -41.94 -26.37 5.05
N ASN A 6 -41.95 -25.57 6.10
CA ASN A 6 -41.60 -24.15 6.05
C ASN A 6 -40.08 -24.00 6.09
N SER A 7 -39.38 -24.17 4.95
CA SER A 7 -37.95 -23.86 4.83
C SER A 7 -37.78 -22.43 4.31
N PHE A 8 -37.96 -21.45 5.20
CA PHE A 8 -37.53 -20.08 4.93
C PHE A 8 -36.00 -20.07 4.78
N SER A 9 -35.54 -19.76 3.57
CA SER A 9 -34.15 -19.78 3.15
C SER A 9 -33.34 -18.69 3.86
N PHE A 10 -32.56 -19.09 4.88
CA PHE A 10 -31.55 -18.26 5.54
C PHE A 10 -30.50 -17.67 4.57
N ARG A 11 -30.35 -18.25 3.37
CA ARG A 11 -29.44 -17.75 2.34
C ARG A 11 -29.94 -16.48 1.64
N SER A 12 -31.25 -16.23 1.62
CA SER A 12 -31.82 -15.09 0.90
C SER A 12 -31.72 -13.77 1.67
N GLN A 13 -31.69 -13.80 3.01
CA GLN A 13 -31.52 -12.60 3.83
C GLN A 13 -30.05 -12.14 3.92
N PHE A 14 -29.09 -13.07 3.86
CA PHE A 14 -27.67 -12.74 3.90
C PHE A 14 -27.19 -12.00 2.63
N VAL A 15 -27.73 -12.37 1.46
CA VAL A 15 -27.41 -11.70 0.19
C VAL A 15 -28.00 -10.29 0.11
N LEU A 16 -29.14 -10.03 0.78
CA LEU A 16 -29.74 -8.70 0.85
C LEU A 16 -29.02 -7.78 1.84
N LEU A 17 -28.52 -8.32 2.97
CA LEU A 17 -27.69 -7.58 3.93
C LEU A 17 -26.33 -7.19 3.34
N LEU A 18 -25.70 -8.07 2.54
CA LEU A 18 -24.46 -7.73 1.83
C LEU A 18 -24.68 -6.66 0.76
N LYS A 19 -25.80 -6.69 0.02
CA LYS A 19 -26.11 -5.62 -0.95
C LYS A 19 -26.43 -4.27 -0.29
N ALA A 20 -27.04 -4.28 0.90
CA ALA A 20 -27.26 -3.05 1.67
C ALA A 20 -25.94 -2.50 2.23
N PHE A 21 -25.03 -3.36 2.71
CA PHE A 21 -23.72 -2.95 3.21
C PHE A 21 -22.77 -2.47 2.10
N MET A 22 -22.84 -3.09 0.91
CA MET A 22 -22.04 -2.69 -0.25
C MET A 22 -22.61 -1.49 -1.02
N SER A 23 -23.86 -1.08 -0.75
CA SER A 23 -24.45 0.13 -1.35
C SER A 23 -24.18 1.40 -0.54
N ASP A 24 -23.73 1.28 0.71
CA ASP A 24 -23.44 2.43 1.59
C ASP A 24 -21.97 2.88 1.55
N THR A 25 -21.06 2.06 1.03
CA THR A 25 -19.64 2.43 0.85
C THR A 25 -19.36 3.19 -0.45
N SER A 26 -20.34 3.30 -1.36
CA SER A 26 -20.17 3.88 -2.70
C SER A 26 -20.43 5.40 -2.79
N LYS A 27 -20.47 6.13 -1.67
CA LYS A 27 -20.67 7.60 -1.67
C LYS A 27 -19.74 8.36 -0.72
N ARG A 28 -18.51 7.88 -0.51
CA ARG A 28 -17.46 8.78 -0.03
C ARG A 28 -16.88 9.50 -1.24
N THR A 29 -17.57 10.57 -1.60
CA THR A 29 -17.05 11.62 -2.49
C THR A 29 -15.66 12.00 -2.00
N GLN A 30 -14.67 11.79 -2.86
CA GLN A 30 -13.30 12.26 -2.73
C GLN A 30 -13.34 13.80 -2.78
N GLU A 31 -13.76 14.43 -1.68
CA GLU A 31 -13.57 15.85 -1.48
C GLU A 31 -12.09 16.05 -1.18
N SER A 32 -11.33 16.39 -2.22
CA SER A 32 -10.05 17.07 -2.09
C SER A 32 -10.24 18.29 -1.19
N ARG A 33 -9.88 18.14 0.09
CA ARG A 33 -9.78 19.24 1.05
C ARG A 33 -8.34 19.37 1.49
N VAL A 34 -7.51 19.91 0.61
CA VAL A 34 -6.37 20.70 1.07
C VAL A 34 -6.91 22.09 1.38
N THR A 35 -7.50 22.24 2.57
CA THR A 35 -7.83 23.56 3.10
C THR A 35 -6.61 24.07 3.86
N CYS A 36 -5.98 25.11 3.32
CA CYS A 36 -4.92 25.88 3.97
C CYS A 36 -5.41 26.32 5.37
N GLY A 37 -4.87 25.68 6.42
CA GLY A 37 -5.33 25.80 7.82
C GLY A 37 -5.84 24.50 8.47
N SER A 38 -5.67 23.33 7.85
CA SER A 38 -6.16 22.05 8.39
C SER A 38 -5.33 21.56 9.58
N GLU A 39 -6.01 21.43 10.72
CA GLU A 39 -5.57 20.56 11.82
C GLU A 39 -5.31 19.14 11.27
N VAL A 40 -4.19 18.52 11.67
CA VAL A 40 -3.84 17.15 11.25
C VAL A 40 -4.96 16.20 11.64
N ASP A 41 -5.51 15.46 10.68
CA ASP A 41 -6.42 14.37 11.00
C ASP A 41 -5.62 13.17 11.55
N TRP A 42 -5.41 13.20 12.87
CA TRP A 42 -4.71 12.14 13.59
C TRP A 42 -5.37 10.77 13.43
N THR A 43 -6.67 10.71 13.13
CA THR A 43 -7.36 9.43 12.89
C THR A 43 -6.88 8.82 11.58
N GLU A 44 -6.71 9.62 10.53
CA GLU A 44 -6.17 9.14 9.27
C GLU A 44 -4.71 8.73 9.39
N ILE A 45 -3.89 9.55 10.07
CA ILE A 45 -2.47 9.22 10.30
C ILE A 45 -2.34 7.89 11.03
N GLN A 46 -3.09 7.66 12.11
CA GLN A 46 -3.06 6.37 12.84
C GLN A 46 -3.53 5.19 11.99
N ARG A 47 -4.46 5.40 11.05
CA ARG A 47 -4.88 4.33 10.11
C ARG A 47 -3.75 3.97 9.16
N VAL A 48 -3.02 4.96 8.64
CA VAL A 48 -1.84 4.73 7.80
C VAL A 48 -0.73 4.04 8.59
N GLU A 49 -0.43 4.49 9.81
CA GLU A 49 0.57 3.84 10.67
C GLU A 49 0.26 2.37 10.93
N ARG A 50 -1.01 2.06 11.21
CA ARG A 50 -1.46 0.69 11.44
C ARG A 50 -1.26 -0.17 10.19
N ASP A 51 -1.61 0.34 9.02
CA ASP A 51 -1.43 -0.37 7.76
C ASP A 51 0.06 -0.60 7.46
N ILE A 52 0.94 0.40 7.71
CA ILE A 52 2.40 0.24 7.59
C ILE A 52 2.92 -0.83 8.56
N CYS A 53 2.47 -0.83 9.82
CA CYS A 53 2.89 -1.83 10.79
C CYS A 53 2.42 -3.24 10.38
N LEU A 54 1.20 -3.36 9.85
CA LEU A 54 0.69 -4.63 9.34
C LEU A 54 1.50 -5.11 8.14
N LEU A 55 1.79 -4.23 7.18
CA LEU A 55 2.66 -4.51 6.04
C LEU A 55 4.02 -5.04 6.51
N TYR A 56 4.69 -4.33 7.42
CA TYR A 56 6.00 -4.75 7.93
C TYR A 56 5.94 -6.08 8.67
N HIS A 57 4.84 -6.35 9.40
CA HIS A 57 4.64 -7.64 10.04
C HIS A 57 4.48 -8.78 9.04
N GLN A 58 3.68 -8.57 7.98
CA GLN A 58 3.54 -9.57 6.92
C GLN A 58 4.85 -9.81 6.16
N LEU A 59 5.64 -8.76 5.95
CA LEU A 59 6.95 -8.86 5.30
C LEU A 59 8.04 -9.45 6.20
N ALA A 60 7.84 -9.50 7.52
CA ALA A 60 8.86 -9.96 8.46
C ALA A 60 9.23 -11.45 8.31
N ASP A 61 8.31 -12.25 7.75
CA ASP A 61 8.52 -13.69 7.51
C ASP A 61 9.29 -13.99 6.21
N TYR A 62 9.61 -12.96 5.43
CA TYR A 62 10.30 -13.05 4.14
C TYR A 62 11.65 -12.32 4.18
N SER A 63 12.51 -12.58 3.20
CA SER A 63 13.79 -11.86 3.02
C SER A 63 13.73 -10.80 1.91
N TYR A 64 12.54 -10.53 1.38
CA TYR A 64 12.30 -9.64 0.25
C TYR A 64 10.90 -8.99 0.38
N ILE A 65 10.61 -8.01 -0.48
CA ILE A 65 9.29 -7.38 -0.54
C ILE A 65 8.35 -8.23 -1.40
N MET A 66 7.31 -8.76 -0.77
CA MET A 66 6.28 -9.57 -1.41
C MET A 66 5.19 -8.67 -2.02
N GLY A 67 4.77 -8.97 -3.26
CA GLY A 67 3.76 -8.21 -4.00
C GLY A 67 2.31 -8.61 -3.75
N ASP A 68 2.03 -9.90 -3.52
CA ASP A 68 0.68 -10.51 -3.49
C ASP A 68 -0.09 -10.26 -2.16
N LEU A 69 -0.20 -9.00 -1.79
CA LEU A 69 -0.95 -8.56 -0.61
C LEU A 69 -2.42 -8.25 -0.95
N CYS A 70 -3.29 -8.25 0.06
CA CYS A 70 -4.73 -8.01 -0.13
C CYS A 70 -5.06 -6.51 -0.30
N TYR A 71 -4.75 -5.95 -1.47
CA TYR A 71 -5.08 -4.56 -1.80
C TYR A 71 -6.58 -4.34 -2.04
N GLY A 72 -7.07 -3.14 -1.75
CA GLY A 72 -8.49 -2.77 -1.90
C GLY A 72 -9.42 -3.26 -0.78
N GLU A 73 -9.04 -4.33 -0.08
CA GLU A 73 -9.74 -4.81 1.12
C GLU A 73 -8.96 -4.49 2.40
N VAL A 74 -7.75 -5.05 2.55
CA VAL A 74 -6.89 -4.83 3.73
C VAL A 74 -6.10 -3.54 3.57
N PHE A 75 -5.45 -3.37 2.43
CA PHE A 75 -4.65 -2.17 2.10
C PHE A 75 -5.40 -1.31 1.07
N SER A 76 -6.21 -0.37 1.56
CA SER A 76 -7.17 0.38 0.74
C SER A 76 -7.04 1.91 0.83
N LEU A 77 -6.13 2.42 1.66
CA LEU A 77 -5.92 3.86 1.80
C LEU A 77 -5.17 4.44 0.58
N PRO A 78 -5.35 5.74 0.28
CA PRO A 78 -4.61 6.40 -0.79
C PRO A 78 -3.18 6.75 -0.34
N TYR A 79 -2.33 5.75 -0.15
CA TYR A 79 -0.99 5.91 0.45
C TYR A 79 -0.11 6.99 -0.22
N TRP A 80 -0.34 7.27 -1.52
CA TRP A 80 0.35 8.34 -2.24
C TRP A 80 0.05 9.76 -1.70
N GLU A 81 -1.10 9.96 -1.06
CA GLU A 81 -1.49 11.25 -0.46
C GLU A 81 -0.71 11.55 0.83
N TYR A 82 -0.09 10.52 1.44
CA TYR A 82 0.64 10.62 2.69
C TYR A 82 2.16 10.69 2.49
N LEU A 83 2.65 10.76 1.25
CA LEU A 83 4.09 10.85 0.96
C LEU A 83 4.72 12.16 1.46
N GLN A 84 3.93 13.22 1.63
CA GLN A 84 4.39 14.55 2.05
C GLN A 84 3.37 15.21 2.99
N VAL A 85 3.40 14.85 4.28
CA VAL A 85 2.58 15.49 5.33
C VAL A 85 3.48 16.42 6.16
N GLU A 86 3.43 17.72 5.89
CA GLU A 86 4.36 18.70 6.47
C GLU A 86 4.10 19.01 7.94
N GLU A 87 2.92 18.68 8.43
CA GLU A 87 2.46 18.97 9.79
C GLU A 87 2.93 17.94 10.81
N LEU A 88 3.50 16.82 10.38
CA LEU A 88 4.02 15.77 11.26
C LEU A 88 5.42 16.07 11.77
N GLU A 89 5.72 15.60 12.98
CA GLU A 89 7.08 15.60 13.53
C GLU A 89 8.05 14.84 12.59
N PRO A 90 9.33 15.23 12.48
CA PRO A 90 10.26 14.68 11.49
C PRO A 90 10.35 13.15 11.48
N ASP A 91 10.42 12.51 12.66
CA ASP A 91 10.51 11.05 12.78
C ASP A 91 9.23 10.36 12.32
N GLN A 92 8.07 10.93 12.65
CA GLN A 92 6.77 10.38 12.24
C GLN A 92 6.55 10.59 10.75
N ARG A 93 6.89 11.77 10.23
CA ARG A 93 6.86 12.07 8.79
C ARG A 93 7.70 11.10 7.99
N ARG A 94 8.92 10.82 8.47
CA ARG A 94 9.81 9.84 7.85
C ARG A 94 9.21 8.44 7.87
N PHE A 95 8.70 7.99 9.03
CA PHE A 95 8.06 6.68 9.15
C PHE A 95 6.86 6.52 8.20
N ILE A 96 5.99 7.53 8.11
CA ILE A 96 4.84 7.54 7.20
C ILE A 96 5.28 7.52 5.74
N CYS A 97 6.22 8.40 5.36
CA CYS A 97 6.72 8.51 4.00
C CYS A 97 7.37 7.18 3.54
N ASP A 98 8.30 6.66 4.33
CA ASP A 98 9.02 5.42 4.04
C ASP A 98 8.06 4.23 3.95
N GLY A 99 7.14 4.10 4.92
CA GLY A 99 6.14 3.04 4.91
C GLY A 99 5.19 3.10 3.71
N CYS A 100 4.74 4.30 3.33
CA CYS A 100 3.90 4.49 2.14
C CYS A 100 4.68 4.17 0.85
N LEU A 101 5.96 4.51 0.77
CA LEU A 101 6.80 4.14 -0.37
C LEU A 101 6.98 2.63 -0.48
N VAL A 102 7.20 1.92 0.63
CA VAL A 102 7.30 0.44 0.62
C VAL A 102 5.97 -0.18 0.17
N MET A 103 4.84 0.36 0.62
CA MET A 103 3.51 -0.07 0.18
C MET A 103 3.32 0.10 -1.34
N LEU A 104 3.65 1.27 -1.88
CA LEU A 104 3.55 1.54 -3.32
C LEU A 104 4.55 0.69 -4.13
N TYR A 105 5.72 0.41 -3.57
CA TYR A 105 6.72 -0.49 -4.14
C TYR A 105 6.19 -1.92 -4.25
N ALA A 106 5.60 -2.46 -3.18
CA ALA A 106 4.96 -3.77 -3.19
C ALA A 106 3.82 -3.85 -4.23
N MET A 107 2.98 -2.81 -4.31
CA MET A 107 1.91 -2.73 -5.33
C MET A 107 2.46 -2.70 -6.77
N ALA A 108 3.62 -2.09 -7.00
CA ALA A 108 4.23 -2.07 -8.33
C ALA A 108 4.82 -3.44 -8.70
N LEU A 109 5.38 -4.16 -7.72
CA LEU A 109 5.85 -5.53 -7.91
C LEU A 109 4.70 -6.49 -8.26
N ASP A 110 3.58 -6.39 -7.55
CA ASP A 110 2.35 -7.16 -7.81
C ASP A 110 1.84 -7.02 -9.27
N VAL A 111 2.05 -5.85 -9.86
CA VAL A 111 1.72 -5.61 -11.28
C VAL A 111 2.76 -6.26 -12.21
N LEU A 112 4.05 -6.12 -11.89
CA LEU A 112 5.15 -6.57 -12.75
C LEU A 112 5.32 -8.10 -12.74
N ASP A 113 5.04 -8.76 -11.62
CA ASP A 113 5.05 -10.22 -11.50
C ASP A 113 3.75 -10.87 -12.03
N GLY A 114 2.73 -10.05 -12.28
CA GLY A 114 1.44 -10.47 -12.82
C GLY A 114 0.48 -11.07 -11.78
N SER A 115 0.78 -10.96 -10.48
CA SER A 115 -0.05 -11.46 -9.39
C SER A 115 -1.32 -10.62 -9.20
N GLY A 116 -1.26 -9.34 -9.55
CA GLY A 116 -2.40 -8.45 -9.44
C GLY A 116 -2.30 -7.22 -10.34
N ASN A 117 -3.32 -6.36 -10.23
CA ASN A 117 -3.45 -5.16 -11.05
C ASN A 117 -4.00 -3.98 -10.27
N TYR A 118 -3.96 -4.01 -8.93
CA TYR A 118 -4.59 -2.97 -8.10
C TYR A 118 -4.11 -1.55 -8.42
N LEU A 119 -2.83 -1.42 -8.71
CA LEU A 119 -2.21 -0.14 -9.03
C LEU A 119 -2.59 0.37 -10.43
N THR A 120 -2.88 -0.51 -11.40
CA THR A 120 -3.15 -0.16 -12.81
C THR A 120 -4.62 -0.30 -13.24
N MET A 121 -5.47 -0.97 -12.45
CA MET A 121 -6.90 -1.16 -12.74
C MET A 121 -7.69 0.16 -12.79
N ASP A 122 -7.16 1.20 -12.14
CA ASP A 122 -7.72 2.54 -12.07
C ASP A 122 -6.67 3.54 -12.58
N ARG A 123 -6.97 4.15 -13.72
CA ARG A 123 -6.03 5.07 -14.40
C ARG A 123 -5.81 6.37 -13.63
N GLU A 124 -6.82 6.86 -12.93
CA GLU A 124 -6.72 8.09 -12.14
C GLU A 124 -5.81 7.85 -10.93
N ARG A 125 -6.01 6.73 -10.24
CA ARG A 125 -5.11 6.26 -9.17
C ARG A 125 -3.68 6.13 -9.65
N TYR A 126 -3.46 5.42 -10.75
CA TYR A 126 -2.10 5.22 -11.28
C TYR A 126 -1.41 6.56 -11.58
N THR A 127 -2.16 7.49 -12.17
CA THR A 127 -1.66 8.83 -12.51
C THR A 127 -1.36 9.65 -11.26
N ALA A 128 -2.22 9.57 -10.23
CA ALA A 128 -2.01 10.25 -8.95
C ALA A 128 -0.76 9.72 -8.23
N ILE A 129 -0.57 8.39 -8.18
CA ILE A 129 0.63 7.76 -7.60
C ILE A 129 1.89 8.26 -8.30
N ARG A 130 1.91 8.23 -9.65
CA ARG A 130 3.06 8.70 -10.43
C ARG A 130 3.39 10.16 -10.12
N SER A 131 2.38 11.03 -10.16
CA SER A 131 2.56 12.44 -9.87
C SER A 131 3.10 12.66 -8.45
N ALA A 132 2.58 11.94 -7.45
CA ALA A 132 3.01 12.07 -6.07
C ALA A 132 4.46 11.63 -5.86
N VAL A 133 4.86 10.52 -6.49
CA VAL A 133 6.24 10.01 -6.45
C VAL A 133 7.20 10.94 -7.21
N ASP A 134 6.77 11.51 -8.34
CA ASP A 134 7.57 12.46 -9.11
C ASP A 134 7.80 13.78 -8.37
N CYS A 135 6.80 14.24 -7.62
CA CYS A 135 6.87 15.45 -6.80
C CYS A 135 7.52 15.25 -5.43
N LEU A 136 7.94 14.02 -5.08
CA LEU A 136 8.58 13.73 -3.80
C LEU A 136 9.87 14.55 -3.61
N GLN A 137 9.93 15.30 -2.52
CA GLN A 137 11.14 16.04 -2.14
C GLN A 137 12.18 15.11 -1.50
N PRO A 138 13.48 15.42 -1.62
CA PRO A 138 14.53 14.63 -0.98
C PRO A 138 14.30 14.51 0.53
N ASN A 139 14.32 13.28 1.05
CA ASN A 139 13.99 12.97 2.44
C ASN A 139 15.00 11.98 3.08
N GLY A 140 16.24 12.00 2.60
CA GLY A 140 17.33 11.19 3.10
C GLY A 140 17.68 10.04 2.18
N TYR A 141 18.92 9.54 2.31
CA TYR A 141 19.53 8.63 1.33
C TYR A 141 18.68 7.38 1.02
N ASP A 142 18.22 6.67 2.06
CA ASP A 142 17.44 5.44 1.88
C ASP A 142 16.08 5.71 1.23
N THR A 143 15.38 6.76 1.68
CA THR A 143 14.08 7.20 1.15
C THR A 143 14.19 7.61 -0.32
N ASP A 144 15.21 8.40 -0.67
CA ASP A 144 15.48 8.85 -2.03
C ASP A 144 15.82 7.67 -2.96
N ARG A 145 16.58 6.70 -2.43
CA ARG A 145 16.89 5.44 -3.14
C ARG A 145 15.62 4.63 -3.40
N LEU A 146 14.71 4.53 -2.41
CA LEU A 146 13.45 3.80 -2.55
C LEU A 146 12.50 4.47 -3.55
N ALA A 147 12.35 5.79 -3.47
CA ALA A 147 11.56 6.55 -4.43
C ALA A 147 12.12 6.40 -5.85
N SER A 148 13.44 6.42 -6.01
CA SER A 148 14.08 6.18 -7.31
C SER A 148 13.86 4.76 -7.83
N ALA A 149 13.87 3.76 -6.97
CA ALA A 149 13.56 2.38 -7.33
C ALA A 149 12.09 2.23 -7.75
N LEU A 150 11.15 2.83 -6.99
CA LEU A 150 9.73 2.88 -7.35
C LEU A 150 9.50 3.57 -8.70
N LYS A 151 10.17 4.69 -8.97
CA LYS A 151 10.10 5.37 -10.29
C LYS A 151 10.51 4.44 -11.43
N LYS A 152 11.55 3.61 -11.25
CA LYS A 152 11.96 2.62 -12.25
C LYS A 152 10.88 1.55 -12.44
N LEU A 153 10.29 1.01 -11.36
CA LEU A 153 9.19 0.05 -11.49
C LEU A 153 8.01 0.62 -12.27
N LEU A 154 7.60 1.85 -11.97
CA LEU A 154 6.53 2.54 -12.69
C LEU A 154 6.87 2.75 -14.18
N GLN A 155 8.14 3.03 -14.51
CA GLN A 155 8.60 3.10 -15.89
C GLN A 155 8.56 1.75 -16.61
N GLU A 156 8.87 0.65 -15.91
CA GLU A 156 8.74 -0.70 -16.49
C GLU A 156 7.27 -1.08 -16.73
N ILE A 157 6.37 -0.72 -15.81
CA ILE A 157 4.91 -0.90 -15.99
C ILE A 157 4.43 -0.18 -17.26
N ASP A 158 4.94 1.03 -17.51
CA ASP A 158 4.59 1.81 -18.71
C ASP A 158 5.09 1.18 -20.03
N ARG A 159 6.12 0.32 -20.00
CA ARG A 159 6.78 -0.21 -21.20
C ARG A 159 5.99 -1.29 -21.95
N ASN A 160 4.79 -1.65 -21.49
CA ASN A 160 3.82 -2.54 -22.14
C ASN A 160 4.24 -4.04 -22.15
N PRO A 161 3.36 -4.98 -21.76
CA PRO A 161 3.74 -6.37 -21.46
C PRO A 161 3.95 -7.31 -22.66
N SER A 162 3.78 -6.83 -23.89
CA SER A 162 3.91 -7.67 -25.10
C SER A 162 5.33 -8.10 -25.46
N GLU A 163 6.36 -7.61 -24.75
CA GLU A 163 7.77 -8.01 -24.90
C GLU A 163 8.33 -8.70 -23.64
N ILE A 164 7.47 -9.12 -22.71
CA ILE A 164 7.84 -9.72 -21.41
C ILE A 164 8.21 -11.22 -21.55
N GLU A 165 8.74 -11.66 -22.70
CA GLU A 165 9.43 -12.97 -22.79
C GLU A 165 10.84 -12.94 -22.12
N GLY A 166 11.26 -11.79 -21.57
CA GLY A 166 12.50 -11.61 -20.81
C GLY A 166 12.33 -11.25 -19.31
N SER A 167 11.11 -11.32 -18.76
CA SER A 167 10.73 -10.77 -17.44
C SER A 167 11.56 -11.28 -16.26
N VAL A 168 11.98 -12.55 -16.33
CA VAL A 168 12.71 -13.23 -15.26
C VAL A 168 14.09 -12.60 -15.04
N TYR A 169 14.73 -12.06 -16.09
CA TYR A 169 16.03 -11.39 -15.98
C TYR A 169 15.93 -9.92 -15.56
N LEU A 170 14.82 -9.24 -15.89
CA LEU A 170 14.56 -7.87 -15.41
C LEU A 170 14.31 -7.84 -13.90
N MET A 171 13.69 -8.88 -13.35
CA MET A 171 13.51 -9.03 -11.90
C MET A 171 14.81 -9.32 -11.13
N ASP A 172 15.92 -9.65 -11.78
CA ASP A 172 17.20 -9.91 -11.10
C ASP A 172 18.06 -8.62 -11.01
N GLU A 173 18.00 -7.75 -12.02
CA GLU A 173 18.73 -6.47 -12.05
C GLU A 173 17.95 -5.30 -11.42
N VAL A 174 16.62 -5.30 -11.51
CA VAL A 174 15.76 -4.20 -10.98
C VAL A 174 15.48 -4.37 -9.48
N THR A 175 15.72 -5.56 -8.94
CA THR A 175 15.09 -6.03 -7.71
C THR A 175 16.07 -6.84 -6.85
N ASP A 176 17.21 -6.23 -6.51
CA ASP A 176 17.74 -6.48 -5.17
C ASP A 176 16.71 -5.95 -4.16
N MET A 177 15.64 -6.70 -3.94
CA MET A 177 14.56 -6.35 -3.00
C MET A 177 15.02 -6.52 -1.56
N THR A 178 16.12 -7.25 -1.36
CA THR A 178 16.75 -7.52 -0.08
C THR A 178 17.08 -6.22 0.63
N TRP A 179 17.68 -5.24 -0.05
CA TRP A 179 18.04 -3.98 0.61
C TRP A 179 16.81 -3.20 1.09
N VAL A 180 15.68 -3.23 0.36
CA VAL A 180 14.43 -2.58 0.80
C VAL A 180 13.92 -3.26 2.07
N HIS A 181 13.91 -4.59 2.08
CA HIS A 181 13.51 -5.36 3.25
C HIS A 181 14.42 -5.09 4.46
N GLU A 182 15.73 -5.18 4.28
CA GLU A 182 16.73 -4.95 5.33
C GLU A 182 16.63 -3.53 5.90
N HIS A 183 16.60 -2.51 5.04
CA HIS A 183 16.67 -1.11 5.46
C HIS A 183 15.36 -0.58 6.04
N PHE A 184 14.20 -1.08 5.63
CA PHE A 184 12.91 -0.55 6.09
C PHE A 184 12.20 -1.50 7.04
N VAL A 185 12.15 -2.80 6.72
CA VAL A 185 11.39 -3.79 7.51
C VAL A 185 12.22 -4.29 8.68
N GLN A 186 13.40 -4.89 8.43
CA GLN A 186 14.23 -5.46 9.51
C GLN A 186 14.74 -4.38 10.46
N ARG A 187 15.17 -3.25 9.89
CA ARG A 187 15.61 -2.08 10.66
C ARG A 187 14.51 -1.58 11.59
N TYR A 188 13.26 -1.50 11.14
CA TYR A 188 12.14 -1.11 12.00
C TYR A 188 12.05 -2.00 13.25
N PHE A 189 12.06 -3.32 13.08
CA PHE A 189 11.98 -4.24 14.22
C PHE A 189 13.22 -4.15 15.13
N THR A 190 14.41 -4.01 14.53
CA THR A 190 15.68 -3.87 15.27
C THR A 190 15.70 -2.60 16.11
N GLU A 191 15.31 -1.46 15.54
CA GLU A 191 15.22 -0.17 16.23
C GLU A 191 14.11 -0.15 17.30
N ARG A 192 13.03 -0.90 17.10
CA ARG A 192 11.98 -1.05 18.12
C ARG A 192 12.44 -1.93 19.28
N ALA A 193 13.09 -3.04 18.99
CA ALA A 193 13.63 -3.97 19.99
C ALA A 193 14.70 -3.30 20.87
N SER A 194 15.59 -2.48 20.29
CA SER A 194 16.67 -1.82 21.03
C SER A 194 16.21 -0.78 22.06
N ARG A 195 14.94 -0.33 22.00
CA ARG A 195 14.34 0.57 22.98
C ARG A 195 13.98 -0.13 24.30
N PHE A 196 13.94 -1.45 24.30
CA PHE A 196 13.67 -2.25 25.49
C PHE A 196 14.99 -2.82 26.01
N PRO A 197 15.36 -2.58 27.28
CA PRO A 197 16.56 -3.18 27.84
C PRO A 197 16.44 -4.71 27.84
N PRO A 198 17.55 -5.45 27.62
CA PRO A 198 17.54 -6.89 27.76
C PRO A 198 17.14 -7.24 29.21
N THR A 199 16.16 -8.14 29.34
CA THR A 199 15.65 -8.62 30.62
C THR A 199 16.57 -9.65 31.26
#